data_AF-T0IVY5-F1
#
_entry.id   AF-T0IVY5-F1
#
_cell.length_a   1.000
_cell.length_b   1.000
_cell.length_c   1.000
_cell.angle_alpha   90.00
_cell.angle_beta   90.00
_cell.angle_gamma   90.00
#
_symmetry.space_group_name_H-M   'P 1'
#
loop_
_entity.id
_entity.type
_entity.pdbx_description
1 polymer ?
#
loop_
_entity_poly.entity_id
_entity_poly.type
_entity_poly.pdbx_seq_one_letter_code
_entity_poly.pdbx_strand_id
1 'polypeptide(L)'
;MTLEGKSVAILIAPRGTEEPEFSKPKQAVEDAGGKVTVISFEPGKARTVNSDLDEGASYTIDKTFSEVKADVSTAEQKSAIRRRKTRPSCYMPGGVA
;
A
#
# COMPACT_ATOMS: atom_id res chain seq x y z
N MET A 1 3.47 -17.58 -13.31
CA MET A 1 4.08 -16.23 -13.18
C MET A 1 4.78 -16.19 -11.84
N THR A 2 6.09 -15.97 -11.80
CA THR A 2 6.84 -15.95 -10.54
C THR A 2 7.22 -14.52 -10.16
N LEU A 3 7.19 -14.24 -8.86
CA LEU A 3 7.64 -12.99 -8.24
C LEU A 3 9.09 -13.08 -7.75
N GLU A 4 9.82 -14.11 -8.20
CA GLU A 4 11.23 -14.35 -7.89
C GLU A 4 12.06 -13.09 -8.14
N GLY A 5 12.78 -12.65 -7.10
CA GLY A 5 13.64 -11.46 -7.13
C GLY A 5 12.91 -10.13 -6.96
N LYS A 6 11.58 -10.11 -6.85
CA LYS A 6 10.80 -8.90 -6.56
C LYS A 6 10.53 -8.77 -5.06
N SER A 7 10.56 -7.53 -4.58
CA SER A 7 10.20 -7.19 -3.20
C SER A 7 8.85 -6.48 -3.21
N VAL A 8 7.91 -6.95 -2.39
CA VAL A 8 6.57 -6.39 -2.23
C VAL A 8 6.44 -5.86 -0.81
N ALA A 9 6.14 -4.57 -0.69
CA ALA A 9 5.81 -3.98 0.59
C ALA A 9 4.30 -4.08 0.83
N ILE A 10 3.90 -4.69 1.94
CA ILE A 10 2.50 -4.79 2.37
C ILE A 10 2.29 -3.79 3.50
N LEU A 11 1.41 -2.82 3.27
CA LEU A 11 1.03 -1.82 4.26
C LEU A 11 -0.05 -2.39 5.18
N ILE A 12 0.26 -2.50 6.46
CA ILE A 12 -0.65 -2.93 7.51
C ILE A 12 -0.96 -1.76 8.46
N ALA A 13 -2.22 -1.61 8.86
CA ALA A 13 -2.58 -0.64 9.88
C ALA A 13 -2.21 -1.18 11.27
N PRO A 14 -1.83 -0.34 12.25
CA PRO A 14 -1.52 -0.81 13.60
C PRO A 14 -2.67 -1.57 14.28
N ARG A 15 -3.93 -1.26 13.91
CA ARG A 15 -5.15 -1.93 14.38
C ARG A 15 -6.22 -1.95 13.29
N GLY A 16 -7.07 -2.98 13.34
CA GLY A 16 -8.29 -3.08 12.51
C GLY A 16 -8.07 -3.65 11.11
N THR A 17 -6.87 -4.17 10.81
CA THR A 17 -6.67 -4.96 9.59
C THR A 17 -7.22 -6.38 9.80
N GLU A 18 -8.01 -6.87 8.87
CA GLU A 18 -8.51 -8.25 8.92
C GLU A 18 -7.37 -9.25 8.69
N GLU A 19 -7.30 -10.30 9.53
CA GLU A 19 -6.30 -11.35 9.43
C GLU A 19 -6.27 -12.05 8.06
N PRO A 20 -7.40 -12.47 7.44
CA PRO A 20 -7.36 -13.10 6.12
C PRO A 20 -6.88 -12.14 5.03
N GLU A 21 -7.06 -10.83 5.19
CA GLU A 21 -6.61 -9.82 4.22
C GLU A 21 -5.10 -9.59 4.28
N PHE A 22 -4.44 -9.89 5.40
CA PHE A 22 -2.99 -9.79 5.50
C PHE A 22 -2.29 -11.13 5.25
N SER A 23 -2.78 -12.21 5.84
CA SER A 23 -2.16 -13.52 5.79
C SER A 23 -2.16 -14.13 4.38
N LYS A 24 -3.29 -14.07 3.67
CA LYS A 24 -3.44 -14.65 2.32
C LYS A 24 -2.54 -13.99 1.27
N PRO A 25 -2.49 -12.65 1.12
CA PRO A 25 -1.60 -12.05 0.13
C PRO A 25 -0.13 -12.16 0.52
N LYS A 26 0.21 -12.12 1.81
CA LYS A 26 1.59 -12.41 2.26
C LYS A 26 2.02 -13.80 1.77
N GLN A 27 1.20 -14.81 2.07
CA GLN A 27 1.48 -16.19 1.69
C GLN A 27 1.56 -16.34 0.16
N ALA A 28 0.63 -15.74 -0.59
CA ALA A 28 0.64 -15.79 -2.05
C ALA A 28 1.90 -15.16 -2.68
N VAL A 29 2.46 -14.10 -2.07
CA VAL A 29 3.70 -13.48 -2.55
C VAL A 29 4.90 -14.36 -2.22
N GLU A 30 4.95 -14.94 -1.02
CA GLU A 30 6.01 -15.86 -0.60
C GLU A 30 6.01 -17.15 -1.44
N ASP A 31 4.83 -17.73 -1.71
CA ASP A 31 4.65 -18.89 -2.60
C ASP A 31 5.05 -18.58 -4.05
N ALA A 32 4.88 -17.34 -4.49
CA ALA A 32 5.35 -16.89 -5.79
C ALA A 32 6.86 -16.60 -5.83
N GLY A 33 7.60 -16.78 -4.71
CA GLY A 33 9.04 -16.53 -4.60
C GLY A 33 9.42 -15.06 -4.39
N GLY A 34 8.44 -14.20 -4.09
CA GLY A 34 8.64 -12.79 -3.78
C GLY A 34 9.04 -12.55 -2.33
N LYS A 35 9.80 -11.49 -2.08
CA LYS A 35 10.13 -11.05 -0.72
C LYS A 35 9.05 -10.10 -0.21
N VAL A 36 8.44 -10.42 0.93
CA VAL A 36 7.46 -9.53 1.58
C VAL A 36 8.16 -8.65 2.62
N THR A 37 7.82 -7.37 2.67
CA THR A 37 8.22 -6.44 3.75
C THR A 37 6.97 -5.83 4.36
N VAL A 38 6.81 -5.95 5.68
CA VAL A 38 5.66 -5.41 6.38
C VAL A 38 5.94 -3.96 6.75
N ILE A 39 5.13 -3.04 6.23
CA ILE A 39 5.26 -1.62 6.50
C ILE A 39 4.03 -1.09 7.23
N SER A 40 4.20 -0.08 8.07
CA SER A 40 3.08 0.59 8.76
C SER A 40 3.34 2.08 8.93
N PHE A 41 2.34 2.83 9.40
CA PHE A 41 2.47 4.26 9.66
C PHE A 41 3.32 4.54 10.91
N GLU A 42 3.25 3.65 11.89
CA GLU A 42 3.96 3.74 13.16
C GLU A 42 4.83 2.48 13.35
N PRO A 43 5.98 2.59 14.03
CA PRO A 43 6.78 1.43 14.38
C PRO A 43 6.13 0.60 15.49
N GLY A 44 6.43 -0.69 15.55
CA GLY A 44 5.96 -1.57 16.63
C GLY A 44 5.29 -2.84 16.13
N LYS A 45 4.11 -3.14 16.68
CA LYS A 45 3.32 -4.34 16.33
C LYS A 45 1.95 -3.93 15.83
N ALA A 46 1.59 -4.44 14.66
CA ALA A 46 0.24 -4.36 14.14
C ALA A 46 -0.58 -5.54 14.69
N ARG A 47 -1.83 -5.28 15.10
CA ARG A 47 -2.76 -6.32 15.54
C ARG A 47 -3.85 -6.47 14.50
N THR A 48 -4.01 -7.68 14.00
CA THR A 48 -5.12 -8.01 13.13
C THR A 48 -6.34 -8.38 13.95
N VAL A 49 -7.51 -8.25 13.33
CA VAL A 49 -8.78 -8.70 13.87
C VAL A 49 -9.34 -9.79 12.96
N ASN A 50 -10.23 -10.60 13.51
CA ASN A 50 -11.05 -11.52 12.75
C ASN A 50 -12.51 -11.19 13.02
N SER A 51 -13.35 -11.15 11.98
CA SER A 51 -14.79 -10.87 12.16
C SER A 51 -15.04 -9.62 13.02
N ASP A 52 -14.35 -8.53 12.65
CA ASP A 52 -14.37 -7.20 13.30
C ASP A 52 -13.76 -7.08 14.71
N LEU A 53 -14.05 -8.00 15.63
CA LEU A 53 -13.76 -7.83 17.07
C LEU A 53 -12.92 -8.95 17.69
N ASP A 54 -12.78 -10.10 17.05
CA ASP A 54 -11.92 -11.16 17.57
C ASP A 54 -10.45 -10.78 17.38
N GLU A 55 -9.66 -10.93 18.44
CA GLU A 55 -8.21 -10.70 18.37
C GLU A 55 -7.58 -11.74 17.44
N GLY A 56 -6.97 -11.27 16.35
CA GLY A 56 -6.16 -12.09 15.47
C GLY A 56 -4.69 -12.09 15.88
N ALA A 57 -3.83 -12.38 14.91
CA ALA A 57 -2.39 -12.36 15.07
C ALA A 57 -1.81 -10.95 15.27
N SER A 58 -0.62 -10.92 15.84
CA SER A 58 0.20 -9.71 15.91
C SER A 58 1.40 -9.84 14.98
N TYR A 59 1.61 -8.84 14.13
CA TYR A 59 2.72 -8.80 13.19
C TYR A 59 3.69 -7.68 13.55
N THR A 60 4.98 -8.02 13.54
CA THR A 60 6.04 -7.03 13.73
C THR A 60 6.18 -6.19 12.47
N ILE A 61 6.28 -4.88 12.66
CA ILE A 61 6.46 -3.91 11.57
C ILE A 61 7.96 -3.83 11.28
N ASP A 62 8.37 -4.14 10.04
CA ASP A 62 9.78 -4.10 9.64
C ASP A 62 10.27 -2.66 9.42
N LYS A 63 9.43 -1.83 8.78
CA LYS A 63 9.76 -0.44 8.44
C LYS A 63 8.53 0.47 8.51
N THR A 64 8.74 1.74 8.81
CA THR A 64 7.65 2.72 8.73
C THR A 64 7.50 3.24 7.30
N PHE A 65 6.30 3.74 6.97
CA PHE A 65 5.98 4.32 5.66
C PHE A 65 6.94 5.46 5.29
N SER A 66 7.39 6.23 6.27
CA SER A 66 8.34 7.33 6.09
C SER A 66 9.74 6.88 5.69
N GLU A 67 10.12 5.63 6.00
CA GLU A 67 11.44 5.06 5.76
C GLU A 67 11.53 4.30 4.42
N VAL A 68 10.39 3.95 3.83
CA VAL A 68 10.33 3.22 2.57
C VAL A 68 10.06 4.15 1.40
N LYS A 69 10.77 3.91 0.30
CA LYS A 69 10.49 4.55 -0.99
C LYS A 69 9.97 3.49 -1.93
N ALA A 70 8.83 3.76 -2.55
CA ALA A 70 8.37 2.94 -3.64
C ALA A 70 9.30 3.15 -4.84
N ASP A 71 10.20 2.21 -5.08
CA ASP A 71 10.91 2.13 -6.36
C ASP A 71 9.95 1.54 -7.39
N VAL A 72 9.02 2.38 -7.84
CA VAL A 72 8.25 2.10 -9.04
C VAL A 72 9.17 2.49 -10.18
N SER A 73 9.52 1.54 -11.06
CA SER A 73 10.13 1.84 -12.36
C SER A 73 9.46 3.09 -12.92
N THR A 74 10.22 4.19 -12.96
CA THR A 74 9.69 5.55 -12.81
C THR A 74 9.07 6.10 -14.11
N ALA A 75 8.64 5.20 -15.01
CA ALA A 75 8.02 5.54 -16.27
C ALA A 75 6.55 5.95 -16.10
N GLU A 76 5.80 5.35 -15.18
CA GLU A 76 4.33 5.49 -15.18
C GLU A 76 3.80 6.60 -14.26
N GLN A 77 4.43 6.80 -13.09
CA GLN A 77 3.90 7.77 -12.10
C GLN A 77 4.16 9.24 -12.46
N LYS A 78 5.23 9.56 -13.20
CA LYS A 78 5.49 10.94 -13.66
C LYS A 78 4.43 11.44 -14.65
N SER A 79 3.84 10.54 -15.46
CA SER A 79 2.83 10.91 -16.45
C SER A 79 1.49 11.29 -15.79
N ALA A 80 1.07 10.55 -14.75
CA ALA A 80 -0.17 10.83 -14.03
C ALA A 80 -0.13 12.17 -13.26
N ILE A 81 0.99 12.48 -12.60
CA ILE A 81 1.14 13.75 -11.85
C ILE A 81 1.28 14.95 -12.82
N ARG A 82 2.02 14.83 -13.94
CA ARG A 82 2.10 15.91 -14.95
C ARG A 82 0.75 16.22 -15.59
N ARG A 83 -0.11 15.21 -15.81
CA ARG A 83 -1.46 15.40 -16.38
C ARG A 83 -2.40 16.14 -15.42
N ARG A 84 -2.25 15.98 -14.10
CA ARG A 84 -3.03 16.75 -13.12
C ARG A 84 -2.62 18.22 -13.06
N LYS A 85 -1.33 18.52 -13.19
CA LYS A 85 -0.79 19.89 -13.04
C LYS A 85 -0.95 20.77 -14.29
N THR A 86 -1.21 20.16 -15.45
CA THR A 86 -1.37 20.85 -16.74
C THR A 86 -2.81 20.90 -17.23
N ARG A 87 -3.78 20.40 -16.46
CA ARG A 87 -5.19 20.54 -16.81
C ARG A 87 -5.57 22.01 -16.59
N PRO A 88 -5.87 22.78 -17.66
CA PRO A 88 -6.34 24.14 -17.48
C PRO A 88 -7.64 24.09 -16.69
N SER A 89 -7.75 24.95 -15.68
CA SER A 89 -9.02 25.23 -15.01
C SER A 89 -9.95 25.85 -16.07
N CYS A 90 -10.82 25.06 -16.67
CA CYS A 90 -11.88 25.55 -17.52
C CYS A 90 -12.93 26.24 -16.62
N TYR A 91 -12.64 27.49 -16.25
CA TYR A 91 -13.66 28.43 -15.79
C TYR A 91 -14.28 29.07 -17.04
N MET A 92 -15.51 28.67 -17.37
CA MET A 92 -16.34 29.38 -18.33
C MET A 92 -17.08 30.47 -17.56
N PRO A 93 -16.76 31.77 -17.71
CA PRO A 93 -17.63 32.81 -17.17
C PRO A 93 -18.93 32.77 -17.96
N GLY A 94 -20.03 32.47 -17.26
CA GLY A 94 -21.37 32.53 -17.83
C GLY A 94 -21.69 33.94 -18.30
N GLY A 95 -21.87 34.11 -19.60
CA GLY A 95 -22.64 35.20 -20.15
C GLY A 95 -24.11 34.82 -20.13
N VAL A 96 -24.97 35.74 -19.68
CA VAL A 96 -26.34 35.94 -20.16
C VAL A 96 -26.78 37.35 -19.80
N ALA A 97 -27.08 38.10 -20.86
CA ALA A 97 -27.93 39.29 -21.03
C ALA A 97 -27.95 40.37 -19.94
#